data_AF-A0A1H6NLI3-F1
#
_entry.id   AF-A0A1H6NLI3-F1
#
_cell.length_a   1.000
_cell.length_b   1.000
_cell.length_c   1.000
_cell.angle_alpha   90.00
_cell.angle_beta   90.00
_cell.angle_gamma   90.00
#
_symmetry.space_group_name_H-M   'P 1'
#
loop_
_entity.id
_entity.type
_entity.pdbx_description
1 polymer ?
#
loop_
_entity_poly.entity_id
_entity_poly.type
_entity_poly.pdbx_seq_one_letter_code
_entity_poly.pdbx_strand_id
1 'polypeptide(L)'
;MKRNQGFTLIELIIVIVILGILAVTAAPRFLNFSGDARASTLSGVRGALESAGALIYGKAIIESKHTQASGQSLNAPFAAISLIYGYPANATSLLAAAELSTDEWVVQDVATAGEPVNSAVGDVVVAPTGTTINADLACHVLYKPATASAGSPVVVTKPVITVVSTGC
;
A
#
# COMPACT_ATOMS: atom_id res chain seq x y z
N MET A 1 -14.97 -35.06 -54.36
CA MET A 1 -13.73 -35.24 -53.59
C MET A 1 -13.14 -33.86 -53.30
N LYS A 2 -13.16 -33.42 -52.03
CA LYS A 2 -12.57 -32.13 -51.62
C LYS A 2 -11.06 -32.35 -51.49
N ARG A 3 -10.26 -31.59 -52.22
CA ARG A 3 -8.78 -31.65 -52.12
C ARG A 3 -8.38 -31.01 -50.78
N ASN A 4 -7.86 -31.81 -49.85
CA ASN A 4 -7.16 -31.26 -48.69
C ASN A 4 -5.85 -30.63 -49.18
N GLN A 5 -5.81 -29.30 -49.21
CA GLN A 5 -4.54 -28.59 -49.36
C GLN A 5 -3.76 -28.78 -48.05
N GLY A 6 -2.67 -29.54 -48.11
CA GLY A 6 -1.75 -29.69 -46.99
C GLY A 6 -1.02 -28.37 -46.70
N PHE A 7 -0.67 -28.15 -45.44
CA PHE A 7 0.17 -27.04 -45.00
C PHE A 7 1.57 -27.18 -45.64
N THR A 8 2.14 -26.09 -46.15
CA THR A 8 3.51 -26.13 -46.69
C THR A 8 4.53 -26.12 -45.56
N LEU A 9 5.70 -26.76 -45.76
CA LEU A 9 6.79 -26.72 -44.79
C LEU A 9 7.26 -25.29 -44.51
N ILE A 10 7.22 -24.41 -45.53
CA ILE A 10 7.64 -23.03 -45.38
C ILE A 10 6.66 -22.20 -44.54
N GLU A 11 5.34 -22.44 -44.65
CA GLU A 11 4.35 -21.79 -43.79
C GLU A 11 4.58 -22.16 -42.32
N LEU A 12 4.87 -23.43 -42.02
CA LEU A 12 5.13 -23.85 -40.65
C LEU A 12 6.40 -23.18 -40.10
N ILE A 13 7.47 -23.10 -40.90
CA ILE A 13 8.73 -22.46 -40.50
C ILE A 13 8.54 -20.96 -40.24
N ILE A 14 7.82 -20.26 -41.12
CA ILE A 14 7.57 -18.83 -40.95
C ILE A 14 6.79 -18.57 -39.66
N VAL A 15 5.80 -19.40 -39.33
CA VAL A 15 5.02 -19.24 -38.09
C VAL A 15 5.90 -19.37 -36.85
N ILE A 16 6.74 -20.40 -36.75
CA ILE A 16 7.61 -20.57 -35.58
C ILE A 16 8.67 -19.46 -35.47
N VAL A 17 9.16 -18.92 -36.60
CA VAL A 17 10.10 -17.78 -36.60
C VAL A 17 9.42 -16.52 -36.08
N ILE A 18 8.21 -16.22 -36.55
CA ILE A 18 7.43 -15.07 -36.08
C ILE A 18 7.13 -15.21 -34.57
N LEU A 19 6.68 -16.38 -34.13
CA LEU A 19 6.44 -16.65 -32.71
C LEU A 19 7.73 -16.52 -31.88
N GLY A 20 8.89 -16.92 -32.41
CA GLY A 20 10.18 -16.75 -31.76
C GLY A 20 10.55 -15.29 -31.52
N ILE A 21 10.36 -14.42 -32.51
CA ILE A 21 10.63 -12.98 -32.39
C ILE A 21 9.69 -12.32 -31.37
N LEU A 22 8.40 -12.66 -31.42
CA LEU A 22 7.40 -12.15 -30.47
C LEU A 22 7.68 -12.62 -29.04
N ALA A 23 8.12 -13.87 -28.86
CA ALA A 23 8.44 -14.42 -27.56
C ALA A 23 9.64 -13.71 -26.91
N VAL A 24 10.71 -13.47 -27.65
CA VAL A 24 11.93 -12.80 -27.13
C VAL A 24 11.66 -11.34 -26.73
N THR A 25 10.79 -10.65 -27.45
CA THR A 25 10.44 -9.25 -27.13
C THR A 25 9.41 -9.14 -26.00
N ALA A 26 8.49 -10.10 -25.86
CA ALA A 26 7.47 -10.10 -24.82
C ALA A 26 7.96 -10.67 -23.47
N ALA A 27 8.87 -11.65 -23.47
CA ALA A 27 9.30 -12.35 -22.26
C ALA A 27 9.87 -11.42 -21.16
N PRO A 28 10.74 -10.43 -21.45
CA PRO A 28 11.28 -9.55 -20.41
C PRO A 28 10.20 -8.72 -19.70
N ARG A 29 9.18 -8.28 -20.44
CA ARG A 29 8.06 -7.52 -19.87
C ARG A 29 7.09 -8.43 -19.14
N PHE A 30 6.87 -9.64 -19.65
CA PHE A 30 6.03 -10.64 -19.01
C PHE A 30 6.51 -11.01 -17.61
N LEU A 31 7.83 -11.16 -17.44
CA LEU A 31 8.45 -11.50 -16.17
C LEU A 31 8.34 -10.40 -15.11
N ASN A 32 8.25 -9.12 -15.50
CA ASN A 32 8.17 -7.98 -14.57
C ASN A 32 6.73 -7.51 -14.29
N PHE A 33 5.72 -8.00 -15.01
CA PHE A 33 4.33 -7.53 -14.83
C PHE A 33 3.78 -7.73 -13.43
N SER A 34 4.15 -8.81 -12.74
CA SER A 34 3.66 -9.07 -11.39
C SER A 34 4.20 -8.06 -10.37
N GLY A 35 5.47 -7.66 -10.51
CA GLY A 35 6.08 -6.66 -9.63
C GLY A 35 5.51 -5.26 -9.87
N ASP A 36 5.36 -4.88 -11.15
CA ASP A 36 4.72 -3.62 -11.54
C ASP A 36 3.26 -3.54 -11.04
N ALA A 37 2.51 -4.65 -11.15
CA ALA A 37 1.14 -4.73 -10.65
C ALA A 37 1.08 -4.52 -9.13
N ARG A 38 1.97 -5.16 -8.36
CA ARG A 38 2.06 -5.00 -6.90
C ARG A 38 2.46 -3.58 -6.49
N ALA A 39 3.43 -2.98 -7.19
CA ALA A 39 3.81 -1.60 -6.93
C ALA A 39 2.65 -0.62 -7.19
N SER A 40 1.84 -0.89 -8.22
CA SER A 40 0.64 -0.11 -8.52
C SER A 40 -0.46 -0.30 -7.46
N THR A 41 -0.68 -1.52 -6.95
CA THR A 41 -1.68 -1.75 -5.89
C THR A 41 -1.29 -1.06 -4.59
N LEU A 42 -0.01 -1.12 -4.20
CA LEU A 42 0.50 -0.39 -3.03
C LEU A 42 0.35 1.13 -3.18
N SER A 43 0.55 1.65 -4.39
CA SER A 43 0.29 3.07 -4.68
C SER A 43 -1.19 3.42 -4.53
N GLY A 44 -2.09 2.51 -4.92
CA GLY A 44 -3.53 2.61 -4.67
C GLY A 44 -3.87 2.64 -3.19
N VAL A 45 -3.27 1.74 -2.39
CA VAL A 45 -3.41 1.72 -0.92
C VAL A 45 -2.96 3.04 -0.32
N ARG A 46 -1.80 3.57 -0.73
CA ARG A 46 -1.35 4.89 -0.29
C ARG A 46 -2.39 5.98 -0.54
N GLY A 47 -2.99 6.01 -1.73
CA GLY A 47 -4.05 6.96 -2.06
C GLY A 47 -5.30 6.81 -1.17
N ALA A 48 -5.69 5.57 -0.85
CA ALA A 48 -6.77 5.29 0.08
C ALA A 48 -6.45 5.79 1.50
N LEU A 49 -5.24 5.55 2.00
CA LEU A 49 -4.78 6.03 3.30
C LEU A 49 -4.73 7.57 3.38
N GLU A 50 -4.23 8.25 2.34
CA GLU A 50 -4.21 9.73 2.27
C GLU A 50 -5.63 10.30 2.28
N SER A 51 -6.55 9.69 1.52
CA SER A 51 -7.96 10.10 1.44
C SER A 51 -8.68 9.89 2.78
N ALA A 52 -8.51 8.71 3.38
CA ALA A 52 -9.05 8.38 4.69
C ALA A 52 -8.54 9.34 5.77
N GLY A 53 -7.22 9.60 5.79
CA GLY A 53 -6.60 10.55 6.71
C GLY A 53 -7.21 11.95 6.59
N ALA A 54 -7.44 12.45 5.38
CA ALA A 54 -8.07 13.75 5.15
C ALA A 54 -9.52 13.82 5.64
N LEU A 55 -10.31 12.76 5.42
CA LEU A 55 -11.70 12.68 5.90
C LEU A 55 -11.78 12.63 7.42
N ILE A 56 -10.94 11.81 8.07
CA ILE A 56 -10.86 11.71 9.53
C ILE A 56 -10.38 13.02 10.14
N TYR A 57 -9.38 13.65 9.54
CA TYR A 57 -8.90 14.96 9.97
C TYR A 57 -10.00 16.03 9.87
N GLY A 58 -10.77 16.05 8.77
CA GLY A 58 -11.92 16.95 8.63
C GLY A 58 -12.95 16.75 9.74
N LYS A 59 -13.28 15.50 10.08
CA LYS A 59 -14.15 15.18 11.22
C LYS A 59 -13.53 15.59 12.56
N ALA A 60 -12.22 15.40 12.73
CA ALA A 60 -11.51 15.79 13.94
C ALA A 60 -11.50 17.31 14.16
N ILE A 61 -11.49 18.12 13.10
CA ILE A 61 -11.64 19.57 13.21
C ILE A 61 -13.04 19.92 13.70
N ILE A 62 -14.09 19.31 13.13
CA ILE A 62 -15.48 19.55 13.52
C ILE A 62 -15.70 19.23 15.00
N GLU A 63 -15.11 18.13 15.50
CA GLU A 63 -15.18 17.75 16.91
C GLU A 63 -14.13 18.43 17.80
N SER A 64 -13.33 19.37 17.28
CA SER A 64 -12.25 20.06 18.01
C SER A 64 -11.19 19.13 18.63
N LYS A 65 -10.96 17.97 18.00
CA LYS A 65 -9.98 16.95 18.39
C LYS A 65 -8.65 17.00 17.61
N HIS A 66 -8.56 17.86 16.60
CA HIS A 66 -7.42 17.95 15.68
C HIS A 66 -6.09 18.42 16.28
N THR A 67 -6.09 19.05 17.45
CA THR A 67 -4.85 19.51 18.13
C THR A 67 -4.39 18.60 19.27
N GLN A 68 -5.15 17.54 19.55
CA GLN A 68 -4.95 16.73 20.75
C GLN A 68 -3.94 15.61 20.49
N ALA A 69 -2.99 15.44 21.42
CA ALA A 69 -1.83 14.57 21.21
C ALA A 69 -2.17 13.09 21.13
N SER A 70 -3.08 12.58 21.96
CA SER A 70 -3.53 11.18 21.92
C SER A 70 -4.75 11.01 22.81
N GLY A 71 -5.36 9.82 22.75
CA GLY A 71 -6.47 9.43 23.65
C GLY A 71 -7.85 9.91 23.23
N GLN A 72 -7.97 10.52 22.05
CA GLN A 72 -9.25 10.90 21.47
C GLN A 72 -9.77 9.80 20.55
N SER A 73 -11.07 9.50 20.65
CA SER A 73 -11.76 8.64 19.70
C SER A 73 -12.76 9.45 18.88
N LEU A 74 -12.80 9.18 17.58
CA LEU A 74 -13.87 9.60 16.69
C LEU A 74 -14.85 8.45 16.53
N ASN A 75 -16.14 8.73 16.69
CA ASN A 75 -17.17 7.76 16.34
C ASN A 75 -17.40 7.83 14.83
N ALA A 76 -16.75 6.95 14.07
CA ALA A 76 -17.02 6.79 12.66
C ALA A 76 -18.15 5.76 12.47
N PRO A 77 -18.86 5.77 11.33
CA PRO A 77 -20.02 4.89 11.10
C PRO A 77 -19.73 3.40 11.29
N PHE A 78 -18.47 2.99 11.18
CA PHE A 78 -18.07 1.59 11.12
C PHE A 78 -17.11 1.14 12.24
N ALA A 79 -16.50 2.08 13.00
CA ALA A 79 -15.67 1.78 14.17
C ALA A 79 -15.31 3.03 14.97
N ALA A 80 -14.86 2.84 16.21
CA ALA A 80 -14.19 3.89 16.98
C ALA A 80 -12.75 4.06 16.46
N ILE A 81 -12.41 5.25 15.97
CA ILE A 81 -11.10 5.56 15.40
C ILE A 81 -10.30 6.34 16.44
N SER A 82 -9.18 5.78 16.89
CA SER A 82 -8.27 6.45 17.81
C SER A 82 -7.40 7.45 17.06
N LEU A 83 -7.27 8.66 17.61
CA LEU A 83 -6.62 9.78 16.95
C LEU A 83 -5.35 10.23 17.64
N ILE A 84 -4.41 10.68 16.80
CA ILE A 84 -3.23 11.44 17.15
C ILE A 84 -3.22 12.70 16.27
N TYR A 85 -3.38 13.87 16.88
CA TYR A 85 -3.49 15.15 16.19
C TYR A 85 -4.50 15.16 15.02
N GLY A 86 -5.65 14.50 15.21
CA GLY A 86 -6.72 14.40 14.22
C GLY A 86 -6.52 13.36 13.11
N TYR A 87 -5.43 12.61 13.10
CA TYR A 87 -5.19 11.51 12.15
C TYR A 87 -5.30 10.15 12.86
N PRO A 88 -5.54 9.04 12.12
CA PRO A 88 -5.54 7.70 12.70
C PRO A 88 -4.22 7.38 13.41
N ALA A 89 -4.31 6.83 14.61
CA ALA A 89 -3.16 6.63 15.49
C ALA A 89 -2.49 5.26 15.41
N ASN A 90 -3.25 4.21 15.06
CA ASN A 90 -2.79 2.82 15.10
C ASN A 90 -3.34 2.01 13.93
N ALA A 91 -2.82 0.81 13.75
CA ALA A 91 -3.19 -0.14 12.71
C ALA A 91 -4.71 -0.38 12.63
N THR A 92 -5.38 -0.61 13.76
CA THR A 92 -6.82 -0.85 13.80
C THR A 92 -7.63 0.36 13.32
N SER A 93 -7.23 1.55 13.75
CA SER A 93 -7.89 2.81 13.36
C SER A 93 -7.63 3.14 11.89
N LEU A 94 -6.44 2.80 11.38
CA LEU A 94 -6.08 3.01 9.98
C LEU A 94 -6.84 2.04 9.06
N LEU A 95 -6.92 0.77 9.45
CA LEU A 95 -7.71 -0.26 8.78
C LEU A 95 -9.19 0.17 8.69
N ALA A 96 -9.75 0.64 9.80
CA ALA A 96 -11.14 1.10 9.84
C ALA A 96 -11.37 2.41 9.07
N ALA A 97 -10.40 3.33 9.08
CA ALA A 97 -10.52 4.61 8.37
C ALA A 97 -10.42 4.44 6.85
N ALA A 98 -9.55 3.54 6.37
CA ALA A 98 -9.31 3.31 4.96
C ALA A 98 -10.12 2.14 4.38
N GLU A 99 -10.95 1.48 5.20
CA GLU A 99 -11.80 0.35 4.81
C GLU A 99 -11.02 -0.76 4.08
N LEU A 100 -9.79 -1.01 4.52
CA LEU A 100 -8.94 -2.05 3.94
C LEU A 100 -9.40 -3.44 4.37
N SER A 101 -9.45 -4.37 3.42
CA SER A 101 -9.81 -5.77 3.68
C SER A 101 -8.67 -6.53 4.36
N THR A 102 -8.97 -7.21 5.46
CA THR A 102 -8.01 -8.09 6.15
C THR A 102 -7.69 -9.38 5.38
N ASP A 103 -8.49 -9.71 4.36
CA ASP A 103 -8.24 -10.88 3.50
C ASP A 103 -7.15 -10.60 2.46
N GLU A 104 -6.97 -9.33 2.10
CA GLU A 104 -5.99 -8.88 1.10
C GLU A 104 -4.78 -8.19 1.74
N TRP A 105 -4.98 -7.50 2.87
CA TRP A 105 -3.94 -6.68 3.51
C TRP A 105 -3.70 -7.07 4.96
N VAL A 106 -2.43 -7.17 5.33
CA VAL A 106 -1.94 -7.16 6.71
C VAL A 106 -1.63 -5.71 7.08
N VAL A 107 -2.36 -5.19 8.07
CA VAL A 107 -2.12 -3.87 8.66
C VAL A 107 -1.69 -4.06 10.10
N GLN A 108 -0.47 -3.66 10.44
CA GLN A 108 0.11 -3.93 11.74
C GLN A 108 0.93 -2.74 12.26
N ASP A 109 0.87 -2.49 13.57
CA ASP A 109 1.76 -1.54 14.24
C ASP A 109 3.18 -2.12 14.32
N VAL A 110 4.17 -1.28 14.04
CA VAL A 110 5.59 -1.62 14.15
C VAL A 110 5.93 -1.76 15.63
N ALA A 111 6.14 -3.01 16.05
CA ALA A 111 6.51 -3.35 17.42
C ALA A 111 8.02 -3.16 17.68
N THR A 112 8.85 -3.30 16.64
CA THR A 112 10.30 -3.22 16.71
C THR A 112 10.80 -2.23 15.67
N ALA A 113 11.53 -1.19 16.10
CA ALA A 113 12.13 -0.24 15.16
C ALA A 113 13.08 -0.96 14.19
N GLY A 114 13.01 -0.59 12.90
CA GLY A 114 13.77 -1.25 11.83
C GLY A 114 13.08 -2.47 11.20
N GLU A 115 11.90 -2.87 11.69
CA GLU A 115 11.12 -3.98 11.15
C GLU A 115 9.76 -3.47 10.65
N PRO A 116 9.63 -3.00 9.39
CA PRO A 116 10.61 -3.02 8.30
C PRO A 116 11.58 -1.84 8.31
N VAL A 117 12.64 -1.89 7.49
CA VAL A 117 13.70 -0.87 7.44
C VAL A 117 13.12 0.54 7.29
N ASN A 118 13.69 1.51 8.02
CA ASN A 118 13.20 2.89 8.15
C ASN A 118 11.87 3.07 8.88
N SER A 119 11.41 2.06 9.64
CA SER A 119 10.27 2.17 10.55
C SER A 119 10.69 2.45 11.99
N ALA A 120 9.91 3.25 12.70
CA ALA A 120 10.00 3.45 14.14
C ALA A 120 8.86 2.71 14.86
N VAL A 121 9.03 2.47 16.16
CA VAL A 121 7.95 1.89 16.99
C VAL A 121 6.74 2.83 16.96
N GLY A 122 5.56 2.28 16.66
CA GLY A 122 4.32 3.04 16.51
C GLY A 122 4.04 3.55 15.09
N ASP A 123 4.94 3.34 14.13
CA ASP A 123 4.58 3.41 12.71
C ASP A 123 3.61 2.26 12.38
N VAL A 124 2.83 2.40 11.31
CA VAL A 124 1.93 1.34 10.81
C VAL A 124 2.42 0.85 9.47
N VAL A 125 2.46 -0.46 9.29
CA VAL A 125 2.85 -1.10 8.04
C VAL A 125 1.64 -1.76 7.41
N VAL A 126 1.47 -1.56 6.11
CA VAL A 126 0.48 -2.24 5.27
C VAL A 126 1.20 -3.06 4.23
N ALA A 127 0.95 -4.36 4.21
CA ALA A 127 1.57 -5.30 3.28
C ALA A 127 0.52 -6.33 2.81
N PRO A 128 0.69 -6.99 1.66
CA PRO A 128 -0.27 -7.98 1.19
C PRO A 128 -0.36 -9.21 2.12
N THR A 129 -1.47 -9.93 2.11
CA THR A 129 -1.61 -11.14 2.93
C THR A 129 -0.55 -12.20 2.61
N GLY A 130 -0.10 -12.89 3.67
CA GLY A 130 0.99 -13.87 3.59
C GLY A 130 2.39 -13.28 3.75
N THR A 131 2.56 -11.96 3.87
CA THR A 131 3.86 -11.35 4.19
C THR A 131 4.12 -11.32 5.69
N THR A 132 5.32 -11.73 6.09
CA THR A 132 5.83 -11.50 7.44
C THR A 132 6.48 -10.14 7.52
N ILE A 133 6.16 -9.35 8.55
CA ILE A 133 6.79 -8.05 8.76
C ILE A 133 8.17 -8.27 9.39
N ASN A 134 9.22 -7.92 8.66
CA ASN A 134 10.61 -8.01 9.08
C ASN A 134 11.46 -6.91 8.41
N ALA A 135 12.74 -6.79 8.76
CA ALA A 135 13.68 -5.82 8.20
C ALA A 135 13.79 -5.94 6.67
N ASP A 136 13.76 -7.16 6.14
CA ASP A 136 13.95 -7.43 4.72
C ASP A 136 12.68 -7.24 3.87
N LEU A 137 11.60 -6.71 4.44
CA LEU A 137 10.33 -6.55 3.73
C LEU A 137 10.45 -5.53 2.58
N ALA A 138 10.51 -6.06 1.36
CA ALA A 138 10.72 -5.29 0.12
C ALA A 138 9.49 -4.53 -0.40
N CYS A 139 8.27 -5.00 -0.09
CA CYS A 139 7.04 -4.57 -0.75
C CYS A 139 5.96 -4.22 0.30
N HIS A 140 5.88 -2.95 0.70
CA HIS A 140 4.95 -2.50 1.74
C HIS A 140 4.68 -0.99 1.68
N VAL A 141 3.62 -0.55 2.36
CA VAL A 141 3.34 0.87 2.66
C VAL A 141 3.63 1.12 4.13
N LEU A 142 4.39 2.18 4.41
CA LEU A 142 4.74 2.61 5.76
C LEU A 142 4.01 3.93 6.04
N TYR A 143 3.14 3.90 7.03
CA TYR A 143 2.42 5.05 7.56
C TYR A 143 3.11 5.52 8.85
N LYS A 144 3.73 6.71 8.80
CA LYS A 144 4.24 7.39 9.99
C LYS A 144 3.15 8.28 10.55
N PRO A 145 2.66 8.06 11.78
CA PRO A 145 1.59 8.85 12.36
C PRO A 145 1.99 10.33 12.53
N ALA A 146 0.98 11.19 12.69
CA ALA A 146 1.19 12.61 12.91
C ALA A 146 1.99 12.85 14.21
N THR A 147 2.89 13.83 14.17
CA THR A 147 3.67 14.26 15.35
C THR A 147 3.53 15.75 15.54
N ALA A 148 3.78 16.26 16.74
CA ALA A 148 3.83 17.70 16.96
C ALA A 148 5.18 18.13 17.51
N SER A 149 5.60 19.34 17.17
CA SER A 149 6.80 19.95 17.74
C SER A 149 6.57 20.32 19.20
N ALA A 150 7.57 20.09 20.06
CA ALA A 150 7.52 20.39 21.50
C ALA A 150 7.65 21.91 21.83
N GLY A 151 7.58 22.79 20.83
CA GLY A 151 7.66 24.25 20.99
C GLY A 151 6.29 24.95 21.02
N SER A 152 6.25 26.20 21.49
CA SER A 152 5.10 27.09 21.35
C SER A 152 5.30 28.02 20.16
N PRO A 153 4.38 28.07 19.17
CA PRO A 153 3.15 27.29 19.04
C PRO A 153 3.41 25.83 18.65
N VAL A 154 2.53 24.93 19.13
CA VAL A 154 2.56 23.50 18.79
C VAL A 154 2.20 23.35 17.31
N VAL A 155 3.21 23.05 16.48
CA VAL A 155 3.01 22.78 15.06
C VAL A 155 2.78 21.28 14.89
N VAL A 156 1.59 20.91 14.44
CA VAL A 156 1.25 19.54 14.05
C VAL A 156 1.83 19.26 12.66
N THR A 157 2.64 18.22 12.56
CA THR A 157 3.16 17.67 11.32
C THR A 157 2.23 16.55 10.86
N LYS A 158 1.71 16.66 9.63
CA LYS A 158 0.84 15.66 9.01
C LYS A 158 1.54 14.28 8.93
N PRO A 159 0.77 13.17 8.91
CA PRO A 159 1.36 11.84 8.75
C PRO A 159 2.05 11.72 7.38
N VAL A 160 3.09 10.90 7.33
CA VAL A 160 3.87 10.63 6.12
C VAL A 160 3.63 9.20 5.68
N ILE A 161 3.10 9.03 4.47
CA ILE A 161 2.84 7.72 3.88
C ILE A 161 3.90 7.47 2.80
N THR A 162 4.69 6.41 2.99
CA THR A 162 5.78 6.03 2.08
C THR A 162 5.48 4.66 1.49
N VAL A 163 5.57 4.53 0.17
CA VAL A 163 5.49 3.23 -0.51
C VAL A 163 6.91 2.74 -0.72
N VAL A 164 7.21 1.54 -0.25
CA VAL A 164 8.46 0.82 -0.51
C VAL A 164 8.14 -0.30 -1.48
N SER A 165 8.70 -0.21 -2.68
CA SER A 165 8.47 -1.17 -3.78
C SER A 165 9.77 -1.76 -4.32
N THR A 166 10.85 -1.73 -3.53
CA THR A 166 12.16 -2.22 -3.93
C THR A 166 12.16 -3.75 -3.95
N GLY A 167 11.68 -4.35 -5.04
CA GLY A 167 11.64 -5.82 -5.22
C GLY A 167 10.26 -6.46 -5.04
N CYS A 168 9.19 -5.71 -5.29
CA CYS A 168 7.90 -6.31 -5.63
C CYS A 168 8.03 -7.13 -6.94
#